data_AF-A0A068RSE7-F1
#
_entry.id   AF-A0A068RSE7-F1
#
_cell.length_a   1.000
_cell.length_b   1.000
_cell.length_c   1.000
_cell.angle_alpha   90.00
_cell.angle_beta   90.00
_cell.angle_gamma   90.00
#
_symmetry.space_group_name_H-M   'P 1'
#
loop_
_entity.id
_entity.type
_entity.pdbx_description
1 polymer ?
#
loop_
_entity_poly.entity_id
_entity_poly.type
_entity_poly.pdbx_seq_one_letter_code
_entity_poly.pdbx_strand_id
1 'polypeptide(L)'
;MHHNNNVLIHGNVVGVMRVDEIFIETQAYPEYCQPFPRSSFVMHDHECECAHSEANRTIMRTLTPQYNTALESIVSRYQSNDTFAVVFQPLKMDVSSFPIQVIRYDILTPFSHDGA
;
A
#
# COMPACT_ATOMS: atom_id res chain seq x y z
N MET A 1 39.40 -1.36 26.35
CA MET A 1 38.57 -2.24 25.51
C MET A 1 37.57 -1.35 24.80
N HIS A 2 37.77 -1.09 23.50
CA HIS A 2 36.83 -0.29 22.71
C HIS A 2 35.61 -1.16 22.36
N HIS A 3 34.43 -0.84 22.90
CA HIS A 3 33.17 -1.32 22.35
C HIS A 3 32.94 -0.58 21.03
N ASN A 4 33.22 -1.24 19.90
CA ASN A 4 32.72 -0.78 18.61
C ASN A 4 31.22 -1.05 18.59
N ASN A 5 30.42 -0.01 18.85
CA ASN A 5 28.99 -0.05 18.62
C ASN A 5 28.74 -0.02 17.10
N ASN A 6 28.85 -1.16 16.44
CA ASN A 6 28.40 -1.28 15.05
C ASN A 6 26.88 -1.16 15.04
N VAL A 7 26.37 -0.02 14.58
CA VAL A 7 24.94 0.19 14.34
C VAL A 7 24.61 -0.42 12.98
N LEU A 8 23.70 -1.39 12.97
CA LEU A 8 23.13 -1.94 11.73
C LEU A 8 22.02 -1.01 11.23
N ILE A 9 22.19 -0.46 10.02
CA ILE A 9 21.17 0.30 9.31
C ILE A 9 20.40 -0.68 8.43
N HIS A 10 19.09 -0.77 8.65
CA HIS A 10 18.21 -1.69 7.93
C HIS A 10 17.20 -0.92 7.07
N GLY A 11 17.33 -1.01 5.75
CA GLY A 11 16.37 -0.48 4.80
C GLY A 11 15.33 -1.53 4.45
N ASN A 12 14.04 -1.26 4.70
CA ASN A 12 12.96 -2.15 4.31
C ASN A 12 12.23 -1.59 3.09
N VAL A 13 12.25 -2.33 1.98
CA VAL A 13 11.44 -2.03 0.80
C VAL A 13 10.19 -2.90 0.85
N VAL A 14 9.05 -2.26 1.07
CA VAL A 14 7.75 -2.94 1.17
C VAL A 14 7.10 -3.00 -0.21
N GLY A 15 6.58 -4.17 -0.57
CA GLY A 15 5.80 -4.34 -1.79
C GLY A 15 4.50 -3.53 -1.78
N VAL A 16 3.94 -3.33 -2.97
CA VAL A 16 2.66 -2.63 -3.15
C VAL A 16 1.48 -3.57 -2.95
N MET A 17 0.38 -3.00 -2.45
CA MET A 17 -0.90 -3.69 -2.22
C MET A 17 -1.78 -3.71 -3.48
N ARG A 18 -2.77 -4.62 -3.49
CA ARG A 18 -3.78 -4.75 -4.55
C ARG A 18 -4.93 -3.77 -4.33
N VAL A 19 -4.72 -2.52 -4.73
CA VAL A 19 -5.73 -1.45 -4.63
C VAL A 19 -6.99 -1.77 -5.46
N ASP A 20 -6.87 -2.56 -6.53
CA ASP A 20 -8.03 -3.02 -7.31
C ASP A 20 -9.00 -3.87 -6.49
N GLU A 21 -8.50 -4.64 -5.52
CA GLU A 21 -9.32 -5.46 -4.63
C GLU A 21 -10.06 -4.60 -3.61
N ILE A 22 -9.41 -3.54 -3.08
CA ILE A 22 -10.06 -2.56 -2.20
C ILE A 22 -11.27 -1.93 -2.89
N PHE A 23 -11.11 -1.48 -4.13
CA PHE A 23 -12.20 -0.87 -4.89
C PHE A 23 -13.38 -1.83 -5.09
N ILE A 24 -13.12 -3.13 -5.29
CA ILE A 24 -14.18 -4.14 -5.43
C ILE A 24 -14.92 -4.32 -4.10
N GLU A 25 -14.20 -4.46 -3.00
CA GLU A 25 -14.79 -4.67 -1.68
C GLU A 25 -15.58 -3.45 -1.18
N THR A 26 -15.14 -2.23 -1.50
CA THR A 26 -15.81 -0.99 -1.05
C THR A 26 -16.98 -0.55 -1.92
N GLN A 27 -17.13 -1.08 -3.14
CA GLN A 27 -18.23 -0.70 -4.05
C GLN A 27 -19.62 -0.92 -3.46
N ALA A 28 -19.78 -1.93 -2.61
CA ALA A 28 -21.05 -2.22 -1.95
C ALA A 28 -21.38 -1.26 -0.78
N TYR A 29 -20.47 -0.35 -0.42
CA TYR A 29 -20.54 0.49 0.77
C TYR A 29 -20.29 1.97 0.40
N PRO A 30 -21.27 2.65 -0.22
CA PRO A 30 -21.13 4.02 -0.71
C PRO A 30 -20.75 5.03 0.40
N GLU A 31 -21.09 4.75 1.65
CA GLU A 31 -20.70 5.54 2.83
C GLU A 31 -19.18 5.59 3.08
N TYR A 32 -18.41 4.63 2.56
CA TYR A 32 -16.95 4.64 2.63
C TYR A 32 -16.32 5.41 1.47
N CYS A 33 -17.03 5.52 0.35
CA CYS A 33 -16.60 6.27 -0.82
C CYS A 33 -16.96 7.76 -0.71
N GLN A 34 -17.92 8.13 0.13
CA GLN A 34 -18.33 9.51 0.40
C GLN A 34 -18.15 9.87 1.88
N PRO A 35 -16.90 10.13 2.34
CA PRO A 35 -16.62 10.38 3.75
C PRO A 35 -17.19 11.71 4.26
N PHE A 36 -17.58 12.62 3.37
CA PHE A 36 -18.14 13.93 3.71
C PHE A 36 -19.65 13.97 3.48
N PRO A 37 -20.48 13.94 4.55
CA PRO A 37 -21.92 14.01 4.43
C PRO A 37 -22.35 15.30 3.71
N ARG A 38 -23.23 15.19 2.71
CA ARG A 38 -23.75 16.31 1.89
C ARG A 38 -22.75 16.92 0.90
N SER A 39 -21.62 16.25 0.64
CA SER A 39 -20.73 16.57 -0.46
C SER A 39 -21.05 15.68 -1.68
N SER A 40 -20.81 16.18 -2.90
CA SER A 40 -20.75 15.35 -4.10
C SER A 40 -19.39 14.68 -4.28
N PHE A 41 -18.45 14.92 -3.37
CA PHE A 41 -17.11 14.35 -3.41
C PHE A 41 -17.15 12.84 -3.16
N VAL A 42 -16.71 12.08 -4.17
CA VAL A 42 -16.52 10.64 -4.10
C VAL A 42 -15.01 10.39 -4.07
N MET A 43 -14.49 9.92 -2.95
CA MET A 43 -13.06 9.76 -2.71
C MET A 43 -12.41 8.81 -3.73
N HIS A 44 -13.09 7.72 -4.11
CA HIS A 44 -12.54 6.81 -5.12
C HIS A 44 -12.44 7.44 -6.51
N ASP A 45 -13.19 8.51 -6.80
CA ASP A 45 -13.10 9.23 -8.08
C ASP A 45 -11.79 9.98 -8.24
N HIS A 46 -11.13 10.27 -7.13
CA HIS A 46 -9.93 11.09 -7.10
C HIS A 46 -8.69 10.31 -6.68
N GLU A 47 -8.78 9.46 -5.65
CA GLU A 47 -7.64 8.70 -5.13
C GLU A 47 -7.31 7.48 -5.99
N CYS A 48 -8.29 6.91 -6.68
CA CYS A 48 -8.16 5.64 -7.40
C CYS A 48 -8.93 5.65 -8.74
N GLU A 49 -8.79 6.72 -9.52
CA GLU A 49 -9.40 6.86 -10.86
C GLU A 49 -9.08 5.64 -11.77
N CYS A 50 -7.87 5.10 -11.64
CA CYS A 50 -7.43 3.89 -12.33
C CYS A 50 -8.25 2.62 -11.97
N ALA A 51 -9.05 2.62 -10.92
CA ALA A 51 -9.83 1.45 -10.51
C ALA A 51 -11.28 1.45 -11.03
N HIS A 52 -11.74 2.49 -11.72
CA HIS A 52 -13.15 2.65 -12.09
C HIS A 52 -13.66 1.66 -13.13
N SER A 53 -12.84 1.39 -14.14
CA SER A 53 -13.21 0.46 -15.21
C SER A 53 -12.63 -0.93 -14.92
N GLU A 54 -13.35 -1.97 -15.35
CA GLU A 54 -12.86 -3.34 -15.27
C GLU A 54 -11.54 -3.53 -16.04
N ALA A 55 -11.42 -2.85 -17.19
CA ALA A 55 -10.20 -2.84 -17.98
C ALA A 55 -9.01 -2.28 -17.19
N ASN A 56 -9.18 -1.12 -16.53
CA ASN A 56 -8.10 -0.52 -15.77
C ASN A 56 -7.78 -1.32 -14.49
N ARG A 57 -8.79 -1.89 -13.81
CA ARG A 57 -8.55 -2.84 -12.70
C ARG A 57 -7.75 -4.06 -13.15
N THR A 58 -8.01 -4.57 -14.35
CA THR A 58 -7.25 -5.68 -14.92
C THR A 58 -5.80 -5.27 -15.17
N ILE A 59 -5.56 -4.07 -15.70
CA ILE A 59 -4.21 -3.52 -15.86
C ILE A 59 -3.51 -3.39 -14.51
N MET A 60 -4.18 -2.84 -13.48
CA MET A 60 -3.63 -2.73 -12.13
C MET A 60 -3.24 -4.10 -11.58
N ARG A 61 -4.13 -5.09 -11.66
CA ARG A 61 -3.89 -6.48 -11.26
C ARG A 61 -2.68 -7.08 -11.95
N THR A 62 -2.47 -6.77 -13.23
CA THR A 62 -1.31 -7.25 -13.99
C THR A 62 -0.01 -6.53 -13.61
N LEU A 63 -0.06 -5.22 -13.31
CA LEU A 63 1.11 -4.40 -12.99
C LEU A 63 1.63 -4.60 -11.57
N THR A 64 0.76 -4.82 -10.58
CA THR A 64 1.18 -5.01 -9.17
C THR A 64 2.26 -6.09 -8.99
N PRO A 65 2.11 -7.32 -9.50
CA PRO A 65 3.16 -8.33 -9.35
C PRO A 65 4.44 -7.95 -10.10
N GLN A 66 4.34 -7.29 -11.26
CA GLN A 66 5.51 -6.83 -12.01
C GLN A 66 6.29 -5.76 -11.25
N TYR A 67 5.58 -4.84 -10.62
CA TYR A 67 6.17 -3.79 -9.78
C TYR A 67 6.87 -4.39 -8.56
N ASN A 68 6.23 -5.34 -7.87
CA ASN A 68 6.84 -6.03 -6.73
C ASN A 68 8.10 -6.81 -7.12
N THR A 69 8.09 -7.51 -8.27
CA THR A 69 9.28 -8.15 -8.82
C THR A 69 10.37 -7.14 -9.14
N ALA A 70 10.01 -5.96 -9.67
CA ALA A 70 10.98 -4.90 -9.94
C ALA A 70 11.61 -4.37 -8.64
N LEU A 71 10.82 -4.14 -7.59
CA LEU A 71 11.33 -3.75 -6.26
C LEU A 71 12.29 -4.79 -5.69
N GLU A 72 11.92 -6.07 -5.74
CA GLU A 72 12.78 -7.17 -5.30
C GLU A 72 14.09 -7.20 -6.10
N SER A 73 14.03 -6.96 -7.41
CA SER A 73 15.21 -6.88 -8.28
C SER A 73 16.12 -5.68 -7.98
N ILE A 74 15.58 -4.61 -7.41
CA ILE A 74 16.35 -3.44 -6.97
C ILE A 74 17.03 -3.78 -5.66
N VAL A 75 16.32 -4.38 -4.69
CA VAL A 75 16.88 -4.80 -3.41
C VAL A 75 18.03 -5.78 -3.59
N SER A 76 17.91 -6.75 -4.50
CA SER A 76 18.96 -7.74 -4.75
C SER A 76 20.29 -7.17 -5.27
N ARG A 77 20.29 -5.90 -5.71
CA ARG A 77 21.51 -5.19 -6.11
C ARG A 77 22.29 -4.61 -4.92
N TYR A 78 21.68 -4.51 -3.74
CA TYR A 78 22.35 -4.00 -2.55
C TYR A 78 23.10 -5.12 -1.84
N GLN A 79 24.40 -4.91 -1.61
CA GLN A 79 25.20 -5.83 -0.80
C GLN A 79 24.93 -5.60 0.67
N SER A 80 24.55 -6.66 1.38
CA SER A 80 24.36 -6.64 2.83
C SER A 80 25.69 -6.88 3.54
N ASN A 81 25.94 -6.16 4.63
CA ASN A 81 27.09 -6.31 5.51
C ASN A 81 26.71 -6.10 6.98
N ASP A 82 27.68 -6.17 7.89
CA ASP A 82 27.48 -6.09 9.35
C ASP A 82 26.89 -4.75 9.84
N THR A 83 26.83 -3.74 8.98
CA THR A 83 26.36 -2.37 9.30
C THR A 83 25.25 -1.87 8.39
N PHE A 84 24.94 -2.58 7.31
CA PHE A 84 23.92 -2.17 6.34
C PHE A 84 23.27 -3.37 5.67
N ALA A 85 21.94 -3.41 5.68
CA ALA A 85 21.16 -4.39 4.94
C ALA A 85 19.95 -3.72 4.30
N VAL A 86 19.59 -4.15 3.09
CA VAL A 86 18.32 -3.80 2.45
C VAL A 86 17.56 -5.09 2.21
N VAL A 87 16.31 -5.13 2.63
CA VAL A 87 15.44 -6.30 2.44
C VAL A 87 14.18 -5.91 1.69
N PHE A 88 13.65 -6.86 0.93
CA PHE A 88 12.35 -6.74 0.31
C PHE A 88 11.34 -7.51 1.16
N GLN A 89 10.25 -6.85 1.55
CA GLN A 89 9.15 -7.46 2.27
C GLN A 89 7.90 -7.43 1.39
N PRO A 90 7.41 -8.59 0.89
CA PRO A 90 6.19 -8.62 0.11
C PRO A 90 4.99 -8.26 1.00
N LEU A 91 4.18 -7.32 0.55
CA LEU A 91 2.93 -6.96 1.21
C LEU A 91 1.81 -7.92 0.78
N LYS A 92 1.73 -9.07 1.46
CA LYS A 92 0.66 -10.06 1.28
C LYS A 92 -0.51 -9.68 2.16
N MET A 93 -1.41 -8.86 1.61
CA MET A 93 -2.66 -8.48 2.27
C MET A 93 -3.82 -9.16 1.55
N ASP A 94 -4.67 -9.86 2.30
CA ASP A 94 -5.98 -10.28 1.84
C ASP A 94 -7.00 -9.23 2.31
N VAL A 95 -7.43 -8.35 1.41
CA VAL A 95 -8.34 -7.24 1.75
C VAL A 95 -9.67 -7.77 2.31
N SER A 96 -10.12 -8.94 1.83
CA SER A 96 -11.37 -9.57 2.28
C SER A 96 -11.30 -10.11 3.72
N SER A 97 -10.09 -10.29 4.26
CA SER A 97 -9.89 -10.75 5.64
C SER A 97 -10.06 -9.65 6.70
N PHE A 98 -10.09 -8.38 6.28
CA PHE A 98 -10.26 -7.25 7.19
C PHE A 98 -11.72 -6.83 7.29
N PRO A 99 -12.21 -6.42 8.48
CA PRO A 99 -13.52 -5.77 8.58
C PRO A 99 -13.56 -4.52 7.69
N ILE A 100 -14.63 -4.36 6.91
CA ILE A 100 -14.79 -3.25 5.96
C ILE A 100 -14.63 -1.86 6.62
N GLN A 101 -14.89 -1.76 7.93
CA GLN A 101 -14.72 -0.55 8.72
C GLN A 101 -13.25 -0.08 8.79
N VAL A 102 -12.28 -0.99 8.69
CA VAL A 102 -10.84 -0.66 8.67
C VAL A 102 -10.47 0.05 7.36
N ILE A 103 -11.12 -0.31 6.26
CA ILE A 103 -10.88 0.30 4.95
C ILE A 103 -11.36 1.76 4.92
N ARG A 104 -12.43 2.08 5.67
CA ARG A 104 -12.98 3.43 5.79
C ARG A 104 -12.00 4.45 6.37
N TYR A 105 -11.26 4.07 7.42
CA TYR A 105 -10.55 5.03 8.27
C TYR A 105 -9.05 5.14 7.98
N ASP A 106 -8.44 4.12 7.37
CA ASP A 106 -6.98 4.02 7.35
C ASP A 106 -6.36 3.80 5.96
N ILE A 107 -7.10 3.25 4.99
CA ILE A 107 -6.52 2.78 3.72
C ILE A 107 -6.70 3.80 2.58
N LEU A 108 -7.82 4.52 2.57
CA LEU A 108 -8.16 5.48 1.51
C LEU A 108 -8.05 6.94 1.95
N THR A 109 -7.82 7.19 3.24
CA THR A 109 -7.46 8.49 3.76
C THR A 109 -5.94 8.56 3.88
N PRO A 110 -5.27 9.58 3.33
CA PRO A 110 -3.85 9.76 3.56
C PRO A 110 -3.62 9.87 5.08
N PHE A 111 -2.63 9.13 5.59
CA PHE A 111 -2.19 9.14 7.00
C PHE A 111 -2.32 10.53 7.63
N SER A 112 -3.38 10.76 8.39
CA SER A 112 -3.47 11.92 9.27
C SER A 112 -2.75 11.58 10.58
N HIS A 113 -1.42 11.59 10.52
CA HIS A 113 -0.58 11.99 11.65
C HIS A 113 -0.01 13.37 11.23
N ASP A 114 -0.34 14.49 11.87
CA ASP A 114 -0.25 14.76 13.31
C ASP A 114 -1.23 15.84 13.82
N GLY A 115 -1.74 15.59 15.04
CA GLY A 115 -1.86 16.50 16.18
C GLY A 115 -2.38 17.94 16.03
N ALA A 116 -3.59 18.19 16.53
CA ALA A 116 -3.93 19.20 17.55
C ALA A 116 -5.31 18.90 18.15
#